data_AF-A0A552YYK9-F1
#
_entry.id   AF-A0A552YYK9-F1
#
_cell.length_a   1.000
_cell.length_b   1.000
_cell.length_c   1.000
_cell.angle_alpha   90.00
_cell.angle_beta   90.00
_cell.angle_gamma   90.00
#
_symmetry.space_group_name_H-M   'P 1'
#
loop_
_entity.id
_entity.type
_entity.pdbx_description
1 polymer ?
#
loop_
_entity_poly.entity_id
_entity_poly.type
_entity_poly.pdbx_seq_one_letter_code
_entity_poly.pdbx_strand_id
1 'polypeptide(L)' 'MITHTEVQKILRKDGLGESLVMKVVEKAQENNLKIRATCPYAVNYIKHHQKELHDVL' A
#
# COMPACT_ATOMS: atom_id res chain seq x y z
N MET A 1 6.92 -3.18 -6.26
CA MET A 1 7.61 -2.72 -5.03
C MET A 1 7.23 -1.27 -4.78
N ILE A 2 6.83 -0.91 -3.55
CA ILE A 2 6.44 0.46 -3.18
C ILE A 2 7.61 1.16 -2.49
N THR A 3 8.26 2.08 -3.19
CA THR A 3 9.44 2.80 -2.70
C THR A 3 9.10 4.15 -2.09
N HIS A 4 8.00 4.77 -2.52
CA HIS A 4 7.52 6.05 -2.01
C HIS A 4 6.00 6.11 -2.01
N THR A 5 5.43 6.85 -1.07
CA THR A 5 3.99 7.15 -1.01
C THR A 5 3.86 8.54 -0.43
N GLU A 6 3.21 9.44 -1.16
CA GLU A 6 3.08 10.83 -0.76
C GLU A 6 1.71 11.38 -1.09
N VAL A 7 1.21 12.18 -0.15
CA VAL A 7 -0.05 12.91 -0.26
C VAL A 7 0.24 14.35 0.13
N GLN A 8 -0.22 15.28 -0.70
CA GLN A 8 -0.11 16.70 -0.44
C GLN A 8 -0.69 17.03 0.95
N LYS A 9 -0.05 17.94 1.69
CA LYS A 9 -0.43 18.23 3.08
C LYS A 9 -1.90 18.58 3.25
N ILE A 10 -2.47 19.32 2.30
CA ILE A 10 -3.87 19.76 2.31
C ILE A 10 -4.87 18.61 2.11
N LEU A 11 -4.42 17.46 1.60
CA LEU A 11 -5.25 16.27 1.34
C LEU A 11 -4.97 15.13 2.33
N ARG A 12 -4.20 15.40 3.40
CA ARG A 12 -3.92 14.39 4.43
C ARG A 12 -5.14 14.21 5.32
N LYS A 13 -5.24 13.02 5.92
CA LYS A 13 -6.35 12.55 6.79
C LYS A 13 -7.63 12.13 6.06
N ASP A 14 -7.67 12.24 4.74
CA ASP A 14 -8.78 11.78 3.90
C ASP A 14 -8.60 10.33 3.37
N GLY A 15 -7.72 9.54 3.99
CA GLY A 15 -7.47 8.14 3.58
C GLY A 15 -6.71 7.95 2.26
N LEU A 16 -6.34 9.02 1.54
CA LEU A 16 -5.70 8.92 0.23
C LEU A 16 -4.40 8.10 0.21
N GLY A 17 -3.61 8.15 1.28
CA GLY A 17 -2.37 7.35 1.35
C GLY A 17 -2.64 5.86 1.34
N GLU A 18 -3.70 5.43 2.03
CA GLU A 18 -4.16 4.05 2.05
C GLU A 18 -4.74 3.66 0.69
N SER A 19 -5.55 4.52 0.07
CA SER A 19 -6.10 4.27 -1.28
C SER A 19 -4.99 4.05 -2.32
N LEU A 20 -3.90 4.80 -2.23
CA LEU A 20 -2.74 4.61 -3.11
C LEU A 20 -2.10 3.23 -2.92
N VAL A 21 -1.93 2.78 -1.67
CA VAL A 21 -1.36 1.46 -1.39
C VAL A 21 -2.31 0.34 -1.83
N MET A 22 -3.61 0.47 -1.56
CA MET A 22 -4.62 -0.50 -1.98
C MET A 22 -4.68 -0.66 -3.50
N LYS A 23 -4.57 0.44 -4.26
CA LYS A 23 -4.56 0.34 -5.73
C LYS A 23 -3.37 -0.48 -6.25
N VAL A 24 -2.22 -0.42 -5.58
CA VAL A 24 -1.07 -1.26 -5.90
C VAL A 24 -1.32 -2.72 -5.53
N VAL A 25 -1.96 -2.99 -4.40
CA VAL A 25 -2.38 -4.34 -3.98
C VAL A 25 -3.31 -4.97 -5.02
N GLU A 26 -4.39 -4.28 -5.38
CA GLU A 26 -5.35 -4.73 -6.41
C GLU A 26 -4.62 -5.06 -7.71
N LYS A 27 -3.73 -4.15 -8.15
CA LYS A 27 -2.97 -4.38 -9.38
C LYS A 27 -2.05 -5.59 -9.27
N ALA A 28 -1.46 -5.82 -8.11
CA ALA A 28 -0.63 -6.99 -7.88
C ALA A 28 -1.45 -8.29 -7.91
N GLN A 29 -2.65 -8.30 -7.31
CA GLN A 29 -3.57 -9.45 -7.35
C GLN A 29 -3.99 -9.79 -8.78
N GLU A 30 -4.43 -8.81 -9.56
CA GLU A 30 -4.81 -8.98 -10.97
C GLU A 30 -3.70 -9.63 -11.81
N ASN A 31 -2.44 -9.41 -11.44
CA ASN A 31 -1.27 -9.83 -12.21
C ASN A 31 -0.51 -10.98 -11.54
N ASN A 32 -1.05 -11.58 -10.47
CA ASN A 32 -0.39 -12.63 -9.68
C ASN A 32 1.02 -12.23 -9.20
N LEU A 33 1.19 -10.97 -8.82
CA LEU A 33 2.45 -10.43 -8.32
C LEU A 33 2.42 -10.32 -6.80
N LYS A 34 3.61 -10.47 -6.19
CA LYS A 34 3.81 -10.16 -4.77
C LYS A 34 4.28 -8.74 -4.57
N ILE A 35 3.88 -8.12 -3.47
CA ILE A 35 4.28 -6.77 -3.10
C ILE A 35 5.33 -6.76 -2.00
N ARG A 36 6.23 -5.78 -2.09
CA ARG A 36 7.18 -5.41 -1.03
C ARG A 36 7.25 -3.89 -0.96
N ALA A 37 7.56 -3.35 0.21
CA ALA A 37 7.66 -1.91 0.41
C ALA A 37 8.94 -1.53 1.18
N THR A 38 9.50 -0.38 0.83
CA THR A 38 10.54 0.31 1.60
C THR A 38 10.08 1.67 2.10
N CYS A 39 9.04 2.25 1.49
CA CYS A 39 8.41 3.45 2.01
C CYS A 39 7.86 3.20 3.42
N PRO A 40 8.22 4.01 4.44
CA PRO A 40 7.75 3.80 5.81
C PRO A 40 6.22 3.77 5.93
N TYR A 41 5.52 4.60 5.15
CA TYR A 41 4.06 4.62 5.13
C TYR A 41 3.48 3.29 4.65
N ALA A 42 3.92 2.80 3.48
CA ALA A 42 3.44 1.55 2.92
C ALA A 42 3.85 0.33 3.77
N VAL A 43 5.07 0.34 4.34
CA VAL A 43 5.50 -0.68 5.31
C VAL A 43 4.56 -0.70 6.52
N ASN A 44 4.22 0.47 7.06
CA ASN A 44 3.32 0.57 8.19
C ASN A 44 1.92 0.05 7.82
N TYR A 45 1.40 0.43 6.65
CA TYR A 45 0.11 -0.03 6.15
C TYR A 45 0.08 -1.57 6.05
N ILE A 46 1.07 -2.16 5.37
CA ILE A 46 1.17 -3.62 5.19
C ILE A 46 1.23 -4.34 6.54
N LYS A 47 2.01 -3.82 7.50
CA LYS A 47 2.12 -4.41 8.84
C LYS A 47 0.77 -4.47 9.57
N HIS A 48 -0.07 -3.45 9.42
CA HIS A 48 -1.38 -3.41 10.07
C HIS A 48 -2.44 -4.26 9.35
N HIS A 49 -2.25 -4.55 8.05
CA HIS A 49 -3.18 -5.30 7.22
C HIS A 49 -2.64 -6.67 6.76
N GLN A 50 -1.66 -7.25 7.47
CA GLN A 50 -1.00 -8.50 7.05
C GLN A 50 -1.97 -9.66 6.83
N LYS A 51 -3.06 -9.75 7.63
CA LYS A 51 -4.05 -10.82 7.50
C LYS A 51 -4.82 -10.74 6.18
N GLU A 52 -5.18 -9.53 5.77
CA GLU A 52 -5.95 -9.25 4.55
C GLU A 52 -5.07 -9.34 3.30
N LEU A 53 -3.80 -8.99 3.44
CA LEU A 53 -2.82 -8.98 2.35
C LEU A 53 -2.06 -10.30 2.20
N HIS A 54 -2.45 -11.37 2.89
CA HIS A 54 -1.70 -12.63 2.93
C HIS A 54 -1.39 -13.20 1.53
N ASP A 55 -2.35 -13.11 0.61
CA ASP A 55 -2.24 -13.68 -0.74
C ASP A 55 -1.24 -12.92 -1.64
N VAL A 56 -0.92 -11.68 -1.29
CA VAL A 56 -0.09 -10.77 -2.11
C VAL A 56 1.26 -10.44 -1.48
N LEU A 57 1.56 -10.97 -0.29
CA LEU A 57 2.84 -10.78 0.40
C LEU A 57 3.89 -11.83 0.02
#